data_AF-A0A7V9URX8-F1
#
_entry.id   AF-A0A7V9URX8-F1
#
_cell.length_a   1.000
_cell.length_b   1.000
_cell.length_c   1.000
_cell.angle_alpha   90.00
_cell.angle_beta   90.00
_cell.angle_gamma   90.00
#
_symmetry.space_group_name_H-M   'P 1'
#
loop_
_entity.id
_entity.type
_entity.pdbx_description
1 polymer ?
#
loop_
_entity_poly.entity_id
_entity_poly.type
_entity_poly.pdbx_seq_one_letter_code
_entity_poly.pdbx_strand_id
1 'polypeptide(L)'
;RSEQVKGFVQINPNEREIIGYNPDRMSAHLGPPLPNFKGYFVIQFSKPFASFGTWEGDDIHRGRSQQSGHLMGGYASFPTTEGETVEVKIGTSFISIEQARDNLKREIPDWNFDRVKAEGRRTWNEALGRIKIEGGSKDERVNFYTAMYHSLLFPRIFSEYGRYYSAFDDRVHNGVSYNDYSLWDTFRAEHPLLLLIQPERVPDMITSLLQMYTEGGWMPMWPNPTYSNIMIGTHADSVIADAYVKGFRGFDLNKAYAAMYKNAMTPPDGDATNRWLDRAPWTAYEARGGLTWYKSLGFVPQDKTDESVSRTLEFAYDDFCVAQIAQAVGKKDDYELLMKRSRYYKNLYDPAVGFMRPKKADGTWDEESWASKDERPPGFTEGSPWTYLFCVMQDVPGMIELMGGKERFNARLDENFSGGHYRHGNEPGHHYTYLYDYSGQPWKTQERVREALLANYQNAPDGLSGNDDCGQMSAWYIFSALGFYPVTPGSTLYAIGSPLFQKATIMLKGGPYKKGPFTVIARNQSPKNIYVQSATLNGKPLNEPFIRHADIANGSTLIFVMGAQPNKKWGQGKAALRME
;
A
#
# COMPACT_ATOMS: atom_id res chain seq x y z
N ARG A 1 16.97 12.06 22.60
CA ARG A 1 15.55 11.62 22.55
C ARG A 1 15.21 10.61 23.63
N SER A 2 15.99 9.53 23.79
CA SER A 2 15.83 8.57 24.92
C SER A 2 15.80 9.26 26.29
N GLU A 3 16.59 10.32 26.48
CA GLU A 3 16.62 11.14 27.71
C GLU A 3 15.40 12.06 27.91
N GLN A 4 14.49 12.18 26.93
CA GLN A 4 13.29 13.03 27.03
C GLN A 4 12.00 12.23 27.20
N VAL A 5 12.02 10.93 26.88
CA VAL A 5 10.83 10.06 26.93
C VAL A 5 10.89 9.20 28.18
N LYS A 6 9.92 9.39 29.10
CA LYS A 6 9.84 8.64 30.37
C LYS A 6 8.74 7.59 30.31
N GLY A 7 9.13 6.32 30.40
CA GLY A 7 8.22 5.19 30.53
C GLY A 7 7.71 4.99 31.95
N PHE A 8 6.79 4.04 32.11
CA PHE A 8 6.21 3.65 33.39
C PHE A 8 6.05 2.14 33.49
N VAL A 9 6.36 1.57 34.66
CA VAL A 9 6.00 0.20 35.02
C VAL A 9 5.50 0.15 36.46
N GLN A 10 4.53 -0.71 36.72
CA GLN A 10 4.07 -1.09 38.05
C GLN A 10 3.86 -2.59 38.13
N ILE A 11 4.26 -3.18 39.25
CA ILE A 11 4.18 -4.61 39.55
C ILE A 11 3.18 -4.77 40.68
N ASN A 12 2.14 -5.60 40.45
CA ASN A 12 1.11 -5.97 41.40
C ASN A 12 1.24 -7.47 41.74
N PRO A 13 2.03 -7.86 42.77
CA PRO A 13 2.28 -9.28 43.07
C PRO A 13 1.02 -10.04 43.47
N ASN A 14 0.08 -9.39 44.16
CA ASN A 14 -1.19 -9.99 44.58
C ASN A 14 -2.09 -10.36 43.39
N GLU A 15 -2.01 -9.58 42.32
CA GLU A 15 -2.75 -9.79 41.08
C GLU A 15 -1.95 -10.63 40.06
N ARG A 16 -0.67 -10.93 40.37
CA ARG A 16 0.28 -11.58 39.45
C ARG A 16 0.36 -10.80 38.14
N GLU A 17 0.46 -9.48 38.24
CA GLU A 17 0.32 -8.56 37.11
C GLU A 17 1.49 -7.57 37.06
N ILE A 18 1.93 -7.23 35.85
CA ILE A 18 2.82 -6.11 35.56
C ILE A 18 2.11 -5.21 34.53
N ILE A 19 1.95 -3.94 34.84
CA ILE A 19 1.32 -2.94 33.97
C ILE A 19 2.31 -1.83 33.65
N GLY A 20 2.07 -1.09 32.57
CA GLY A 20 2.92 0.05 32.25
C GLY A 20 2.56 0.74 30.95
N TYR A 21 3.43 1.64 30.52
CA TYR A 21 3.35 2.25 29.20
C TYR A 21 4.72 2.66 28.64
N ASN A 22 4.80 2.70 27.30
CA ASN A 22 5.87 3.30 26.52
C ASN A 22 5.35 4.52 25.74
N PRO A 23 5.82 5.75 25.99
CA PRO A 23 5.44 6.94 25.22
C PRO A 23 6.29 7.15 23.96
N ASP A 24 7.27 6.28 23.68
CA ASP A 24 8.11 6.44 22.49
C ASP A 24 7.41 5.95 21.22
N ARG A 25 7.71 6.63 20.11
CA ARG A 25 7.18 6.30 18.78
C ARG A 25 8.21 6.48 17.69
N MET A 26 8.16 5.69 16.63
CA MET A 26 9.05 5.93 15.49
C MET A 26 8.76 7.31 14.86
N SER A 27 9.78 7.91 14.23
CA SER A 27 9.62 9.13 13.42
C SER A 27 9.02 10.36 14.11
N ALA A 28 9.19 10.54 15.44
CA ALA A 28 8.60 11.71 16.11
C ALA A 28 9.19 13.07 15.72
N HIS A 29 10.33 13.08 15.03
CA HIS A 29 10.93 14.29 14.46
C HIS A 29 10.26 14.73 13.14
N LEU A 30 9.39 13.90 12.57
CA LEU A 30 8.70 14.16 11.30
C LEU A 30 7.23 14.57 11.46
N GLY A 31 6.68 14.43 12.66
CA GLY A 31 5.27 14.68 12.94
C GLY A 31 5.07 15.60 14.14
N PRO A 32 3.82 15.99 14.44
CA PRO A 32 3.53 16.87 15.56
C PRO A 32 3.92 16.22 16.91
N PRO A 33 4.16 17.03 17.96
CA PRO A 33 4.30 16.50 19.31
C PRO A 33 3.00 15.84 19.76
N LEU A 34 3.11 14.68 20.42
CA LEU A 34 1.97 13.92 20.96
C LEU A 34 2.20 13.64 22.46
N PRO A 35 1.95 14.61 23.35
CA PRO A 35 2.23 14.45 24.77
C PRO A 35 1.36 13.39 25.45
N ASN A 36 0.18 13.06 24.90
CA ASN A 36 -0.68 12.03 25.45
C ASN A 36 -0.45 10.63 24.86
N PHE A 37 0.28 10.51 23.74
CA PHE A 37 0.62 9.22 23.14
C PHE A 37 1.31 8.28 24.13
N LYS A 38 0.73 7.10 24.32
CA LYS A 38 1.28 6.02 25.13
C LYS A 38 0.83 4.67 24.55
N GLY A 39 1.76 3.74 24.40
CA GLY A 39 1.45 2.31 24.26
C GLY A 39 1.37 1.68 25.64
N TYR A 40 0.15 1.43 26.13
CA TYR A 40 -0.11 0.79 27.41
C TYR A 40 -0.04 -0.73 27.28
N PHE A 41 0.40 -1.40 28.34
CA PHE A 41 0.45 -2.85 28.41
C PHE A 41 0.02 -3.38 29.79
N VAL A 42 -0.52 -4.59 29.77
CA VAL A 42 -0.88 -5.40 30.95
C VAL A 42 -0.34 -6.82 30.72
N ILE A 43 0.44 -7.33 31.65
CA ILE A 43 1.06 -8.66 31.62
C ILE A 43 0.59 -9.43 32.84
N GLN A 44 -0.13 -10.53 32.65
CA GLN A 44 -0.61 -11.39 33.72
C GLN A 44 0.16 -12.71 33.71
N PHE A 45 0.37 -13.31 34.89
CA PHE A 45 1.08 -14.57 35.06
C PHE A 45 0.20 -15.61 35.75
N SER A 46 0.26 -16.86 35.26
CA SER A 46 -0.45 -18.00 35.85
C SER A 46 0.04 -18.36 37.26
N LYS A 47 1.31 -18.04 37.58
CA LYS A 47 1.98 -18.42 38.84
C LYS A 47 2.26 -17.19 39.75
N PRO A 48 2.14 -17.32 41.09
CA PRO A 48 2.57 -16.27 42.01
C PRO A 48 4.06 -15.94 41.90
N PHE A 49 4.42 -14.67 42.14
CA PHE A 49 5.81 -14.23 42.17
C PHE A 49 6.52 -14.71 43.44
N ALA A 50 7.71 -15.29 43.32
CA ALA A 50 8.61 -15.52 44.46
C ALA A 50 9.33 -14.24 44.86
N SER A 51 9.75 -13.45 43.88
CA SER A 51 10.29 -12.11 44.09
C SER A 51 10.00 -11.23 42.88
N PHE A 52 10.13 -9.93 43.04
CA PHE A 52 9.94 -8.96 41.97
C PHE A 52 10.82 -7.73 42.22
N GLY A 53 10.92 -6.85 41.23
CA GLY A 53 11.57 -5.56 41.36
C GLY A 53 11.56 -4.80 40.05
N THR A 54 12.07 -3.59 40.07
CA THR A 54 12.26 -2.76 38.86
C THR A 54 13.73 -2.56 38.58
N TRP A 55 14.03 -2.06 37.38
CA TRP A 55 15.37 -1.62 37.00
C TRP A 55 15.30 -0.33 36.17
N GLU A 56 16.38 0.45 36.21
CA GLU A 56 16.63 1.60 35.35
C GLU A 56 18.11 1.64 34.96
N GLY A 57 18.41 1.58 33.67
CA GLY A 57 19.78 1.30 33.21
C GLY A 57 20.29 -0.02 33.78
N ASP A 58 21.43 0.04 34.48
CA ASP A 58 22.04 -1.13 35.13
C ASP A 58 21.63 -1.29 36.61
N ASP A 59 20.84 -0.36 37.16
CA ASP A 59 20.46 -0.36 38.57
C ASP A 59 19.24 -1.25 38.82
N ILE A 60 19.39 -2.26 39.68
CA ILE A 60 18.32 -3.19 40.07
C ILE A 60 17.75 -2.80 41.45
N HIS A 61 16.45 -2.53 41.49
CA HIS A 61 15.71 -2.19 42.70
C HIS A 61 14.81 -3.35 43.15
N ARG A 62 15.38 -4.27 43.94
CA ARG A 62 14.67 -5.43 44.49
C ARG A 62 13.48 -5.00 45.35
N GLY A 63 12.31 -5.60 45.13
CA GLY A 63 11.08 -5.32 45.88
C GLY A 63 10.42 -3.98 45.55
N ARG A 64 11.01 -3.15 44.68
CA ARG A 64 10.35 -1.93 44.18
C ARG A 64 9.21 -2.33 43.25
N SER A 65 8.00 -1.84 43.53
CA SER A 65 6.79 -2.17 42.77
C SER A 65 6.43 -1.16 41.69
N GLN A 66 7.16 -0.05 41.55
CA GLN A 66 6.85 1.01 40.60
C GLN A 66 8.12 1.73 40.15
N GLN A 67 8.23 2.03 38.87
CA GLN A 67 9.33 2.82 38.31
C GLN A 67 8.80 3.72 37.20
N SER A 68 9.30 4.95 37.15
CA SER A 68 9.16 5.87 36.02
C SER A 68 10.54 6.38 35.68
N GLY A 69 10.91 6.39 34.40
CA GLY A 69 12.27 6.74 34.02
C GLY A 69 12.59 6.44 32.56
N HIS A 70 13.87 6.45 32.24
CA HIS A 70 14.39 6.17 30.91
C HIS A 70 15.03 4.78 30.92
N LEU A 71 14.91 4.00 29.84
CA LEU A 71 15.55 2.68 29.74
C LEU A 71 15.32 1.83 31.01
N MET A 72 14.05 1.52 31.27
CA MET A 72 13.61 0.93 32.53
C MET A 72 12.67 -0.24 32.30
N GLY A 73 12.46 -1.06 33.33
CA GLY A 73 11.52 -2.17 33.27
C GLY A 73 11.23 -2.79 34.63
N GLY A 74 10.39 -3.83 34.60
CA GLY A 74 10.03 -4.65 35.75
C GLY A 74 10.45 -6.10 35.54
N TYR A 75 10.71 -6.82 36.62
CA TYR A 75 10.93 -8.27 36.60
C TYR A 75 10.11 -8.96 37.69
N ALA A 76 9.74 -10.21 37.42
CA ALA A 76 9.19 -11.14 38.38
C ALA A 76 9.94 -12.47 38.28
N SER A 77 10.17 -13.12 39.42
CA SER A 77 10.80 -14.44 39.49
C SER A 77 9.80 -15.48 39.99
N PHE A 78 9.98 -16.71 39.53
CA PHE A 78 9.10 -17.83 39.84
C PHE A 78 9.97 -19.00 40.29
N PRO A 79 9.61 -19.71 41.37
CA PRO A 79 10.21 -21.01 41.63
C PRO A 79 9.64 -21.98 40.58
N THR A 80 10.45 -22.78 39.91
CA THR A 80 9.96 -23.77 38.94
C THR A 80 10.61 -25.13 39.15
N THR A 81 9.89 -26.20 38.85
CA THR A 81 10.49 -27.54 38.67
C THR A 81 10.83 -27.79 37.21
N GLU A 82 11.68 -28.78 36.94
CA GLU A 82 11.97 -29.22 35.58
C GLU A 82 10.66 -29.56 34.83
N GLY A 83 10.48 -29.00 33.64
CA GLY A 83 9.27 -29.17 32.82
C GLY A 83 8.05 -28.33 33.25
N GLU A 84 8.12 -27.54 34.32
CA GLU A 84 7.02 -26.65 34.71
C GLU A 84 6.88 -25.46 33.75
N THR A 85 5.65 -25.18 33.30
CA THR A 85 5.33 -24.05 32.43
C THR A 85 4.71 -22.91 33.24
N VAL A 86 5.22 -21.69 33.05
CA VAL A 86 4.57 -20.46 33.52
C VAL A 86 3.93 -19.78 32.32
N GLU A 87 2.60 -19.82 32.24
CA GLU A 87 1.86 -19.11 31.21
C GLU A 87 1.81 -17.60 31.49
N VAL A 88 1.90 -16.82 30.41
CA VAL A 88 1.87 -15.34 30.42
C VAL A 88 0.84 -14.86 29.42
N LYS A 89 -0.01 -13.92 29.83
CA LYS A 89 -0.97 -13.22 28.96
C LYS A 89 -0.60 -11.75 28.86
N ILE A 90 -0.63 -11.20 27.65
CA ILE A 90 -0.27 -9.80 27.40
C ILE A 90 -1.42 -9.13 26.66
N GLY A 91 -1.92 -8.03 27.22
CA GLY A 91 -2.85 -7.12 26.55
C GLY A 91 -2.20 -5.77 26.34
N THR A 92 -2.53 -5.09 25.25
CA THR A 92 -2.03 -3.75 24.93
C THR A 92 -3.18 -2.83 24.55
N SER A 93 -2.94 -1.52 24.63
CA SER A 93 -3.89 -0.47 24.22
C SER A 93 -3.15 0.82 23.93
N PHE A 94 -3.67 1.65 23.03
CA PHE A 94 -3.26 3.05 22.88
C PHE A 94 -4.11 4.02 23.73
N ILE A 95 -5.12 3.51 24.43
CA ILE A 95 -6.08 4.33 25.18
C ILE A 95 -5.74 4.40 26.67
N SER A 96 -5.68 3.26 27.36
CA SER A 96 -5.32 3.20 28.79
C SER A 96 -4.94 1.80 29.26
N ILE A 97 -4.43 1.69 30.50
CA ILE A 97 -4.17 0.40 31.16
C ILE A 97 -5.48 -0.38 31.35
N GLU A 98 -6.57 0.29 31.73
CA GLU A 98 -7.88 -0.32 31.90
C GLU A 98 -8.40 -0.90 30.58
N GLN A 99 -8.20 -0.17 29.47
CA GLN A 99 -8.56 -0.68 28.15
C GLN A 99 -7.69 -1.88 27.75
N ALA A 100 -6.37 -1.84 27.99
CA ALA A 100 -5.50 -2.99 27.74
C ALA A 100 -5.95 -4.24 28.53
N ARG A 101 -6.39 -4.05 29.78
CA ARG A 101 -6.96 -5.13 30.61
C ARG A 101 -8.31 -5.63 30.07
N ASP A 102 -9.16 -4.74 29.55
CA ASP A 102 -10.44 -5.12 28.92
C ASP A 102 -10.22 -5.89 27.61
N ASN A 103 -9.27 -5.47 26.77
CA ASN A 103 -8.88 -6.18 25.55
C ASN A 103 -8.44 -7.62 25.90
N LEU A 104 -7.53 -7.74 26.88
CA LEU A 104 -7.04 -9.05 27.35
C LEU A 104 -8.17 -9.96 27.84
N LYS A 105 -9.12 -9.40 28.61
CA LYS A 105 -10.28 -10.14 29.14
C LYS A 105 -11.22 -10.61 28.04
N ARG A 106 -11.42 -9.81 26.99
CA ARG A 106 -12.28 -10.16 25.85
C ARG A 106 -11.66 -11.21 24.93
N GLU A 107 -10.37 -11.09 24.68
CA GLU A 107 -9.66 -11.88 23.67
C GLU A 107 -9.11 -13.19 24.23
N ILE A 108 -8.58 -13.16 25.46
CA ILE A 108 -7.92 -14.31 26.11
C ILE A 108 -8.40 -14.46 27.56
N PRO A 109 -9.69 -14.83 27.78
CA PRO A 109 -10.29 -14.88 29.11
C PRO A 109 -9.71 -15.97 30.03
N ASP A 110 -9.23 -17.08 29.47
CA ASP A 110 -8.73 -18.25 30.19
C ASP A 110 -7.21 -18.44 30.01
N TRP A 111 -6.65 -19.50 30.61
CA TRP A 111 -5.25 -19.90 30.53
C TRP A 111 -5.14 -21.15 29.65
N ASN A 112 -5.20 -20.93 28.33
CA ASN A 112 -5.18 -22.03 27.36
C ASN A 112 -4.46 -21.61 26.07
N PHE A 113 -3.13 -21.74 26.08
CA PHE A 113 -2.29 -21.41 24.93
C PHE A 113 -2.69 -22.17 23.65
N ASP A 114 -2.99 -23.47 23.77
CA ASP A 114 -3.32 -24.32 22.62
C ASP A 114 -4.65 -23.91 21.97
N ARG A 115 -5.64 -23.48 22.76
CA ARG A 115 -6.88 -22.90 22.24
C ARG A 115 -6.59 -21.65 21.41
N VAL A 116 -5.85 -20.69 21.96
CA VAL A 116 -5.49 -19.44 21.26
C VAL A 116 -4.72 -19.72 19.97
N LYS A 117 -3.75 -20.65 20.01
CA LYS A 117 -2.98 -21.09 18.84
C LYS A 117 -3.88 -21.72 17.77
N ALA A 118 -4.82 -22.60 18.16
CA ALA A 118 -5.74 -23.24 17.24
C ALA A 118 -6.73 -22.25 16.62
N GLU A 119 -7.23 -21.29 17.41
CA GLU A 119 -8.09 -20.21 16.95
C GLU A 119 -7.36 -19.30 15.96
N GLY A 120 -6.14 -18.88 16.27
CA GLY A 120 -5.29 -18.10 15.35
C GLY A 120 -5.02 -18.82 14.04
N ARG A 121 -4.70 -20.13 14.09
CA ARG A 121 -4.54 -20.94 12.86
C ARG A 121 -5.83 -21.02 12.05
N ARG A 122 -7.00 -21.12 12.69
CA ARG A 122 -8.29 -21.13 12.00
C ARG A 122 -8.57 -19.79 11.32
N THR A 123 -8.36 -18.68 12.02
CA THR A 123 -8.51 -17.32 11.46
C THR A 123 -7.62 -17.12 10.24
N TRP A 124 -6.34 -17.54 10.31
CA TRP A 124 -5.44 -17.47 9.16
C TRP A 124 -5.91 -18.35 8.00
N ASN A 125 -6.34 -19.59 8.25
CA ASN A 125 -6.84 -20.45 7.19
C ASN A 125 -8.11 -19.90 6.51
N GLU A 126 -8.99 -19.24 7.25
CA GLU A 126 -10.17 -18.57 6.70
C GLU A 126 -9.78 -17.38 5.81
N ALA A 127 -8.84 -16.55 6.26
CA ALA A 127 -8.36 -15.39 5.51
C ALA A 127 -7.56 -15.80 4.26
N LEU A 128 -6.62 -16.73 4.39
CA LEU A 128 -5.83 -17.27 3.28
C LEU A 128 -6.73 -18.05 2.28
N GLY A 129 -7.77 -18.71 2.77
CA GLY A 129 -8.75 -19.44 1.98
C GLY A 129 -9.65 -18.57 1.09
N ARG A 130 -9.54 -17.23 1.17
CA ARG A 130 -10.17 -16.29 0.24
C ARG A 130 -9.72 -16.50 -1.20
N ILE A 131 -8.52 -17.02 -1.42
CA ILE A 131 -8.07 -17.45 -2.74
C ILE A 131 -7.62 -18.91 -2.66
N LYS A 132 -8.19 -19.74 -3.52
CA LYS A 132 -7.83 -21.16 -3.64
C LYS A 132 -7.07 -21.37 -4.95
N ILE A 133 -5.85 -21.86 -4.85
CA ILE A 133 -5.00 -22.21 -6.00
C ILE A 133 -4.91 -23.73 -6.17
N GLU A 134 -4.86 -24.20 -7.42
CA GLU A 134 -4.63 -25.60 -7.78
C GLU A 134 -3.47 -25.70 -8.77
N GLY A 135 -2.57 -26.65 -8.48
CA GLY A 135 -1.34 -26.88 -9.23
C GLY A 135 -0.15 -26.05 -8.75
N GLY A 136 0.79 -25.77 -9.64
CA GLY A 136 2.11 -25.20 -9.31
C GLY A 136 3.05 -26.14 -8.53
N SER A 137 4.29 -25.70 -8.31
CA SER A 137 5.28 -26.37 -7.46
C SER A 137 4.97 -26.16 -5.96
N LYS A 138 5.72 -26.83 -5.09
CA LYS A 138 5.60 -26.58 -3.64
C LYS A 138 6.02 -25.16 -3.30
N ASP A 139 7.12 -24.67 -3.86
CA ASP A 139 7.66 -23.34 -3.56
C ASP A 139 6.76 -22.23 -4.08
N GLU A 140 6.17 -22.40 -5.28
CA GLU A 140 5.18 -21.43 -5.79
C GLU A 140 3.96 -21.31 -4.87
N ARG A 141 3.48 -22.43 -4.30
CA ARG A 141 2.39 -22.40 -3.32
C ARG A 141 2.80 -21.75 -2.01
N VAL A 142 4.02 -22.00 -1.53
CA VAL A 142 4.53 -21.35 -0.31
C VAL A 142 4.66 -19.84 -0.53
N ASN A 143 5.29 -19.41 -1.62
CA ASN A 143 5.40 -18.00 -1.98
C ASN A 143 4.02 -17.33 -2.06
N PHE A 144 3.04 -17.97 -2.71
CA PHE A 144 1.70 -17.40 -2.83
C PHE A 144 1.01 -17.20 -1.48
N TYR A 145 1.03 -18.20 -0.59
CA TYR A 145 0.37 -18.07 0.71
C TYR A 145 1.16 -17.23 1.71
N THR A 146 2.49 -17.13 1.59
CA THR A 146 3.30 -16.17 2.33
C THR A 146 3.01 -14.73 1.89
N ALA A 147 2.91 -14.48 0.58
CA ALA A 147 2.48 -13.19 0.07
C ALA A 147 1.06 -12.83 0.55
N MET A 148 0.13 -13.79 0.52
CA MET A 148 -1.22 -13.58 1.06
C MET A 148 -1.18 -13.21 2.56
N TYR A 149 -0.31 -13.84 3.34
CA TYR A 149 -0.10 -13.49 4.74
C TYR A 149 0.38 -12.03 4.90
N HIS A 150 1.40 -11.60 4.14
CA HIS A 150 1.90 -10.23 4.18
C HIS A 150 0.84 -9.19 3.77
N SER A 151 0.05 -9.45 2.72
CA SER A 151 -1.07 -8.61 2.26
C SER A 151 -2.28 -8.54 3.21
N LEU A 152 -2.19 -9.14 4.39
CA LEU A 152 -3.26 -9.14 5.39
C LEU A 152 -2.84 -8.52 6.72
N LEU A 153 -1.62 -7.97 6.79
CA LEU A 153 -1.08 -7.33 7.98
C LEU A 153 -1.46 -5.84 8.07
N PHE A 154 -1.52 -5.15 6.93
CA PHE A 154 -1.71 -3.69 6.85
C PHE A 154 -2.90 -3.29 5.97
N PRO A 155 -3.50 -2.11 6.17
CA PRO A 155 -3.37 -1.28 7.38
C PRO A 155 -3.92 -2.03 8.62
N ARG A 156 -3.30 -1.79 9.79
CA ARG A 156 -3.68 -2.50 11.02
C ARG A 156 -4.92 -1.87 11.65
N ILE A 157 -5.72 -2.68 12.33
CA ILE A 157 -6.80 -2.15 13.20
C ILE A 157 -6.15 -1.33 14.32
N PHE A 158 -6.66 -0.12 14.52
CA PHE A 158 -6.21 0.80 15.57
C PHE A 158 -7.31 1.11 16.58
N SER A 159 -8.57 0.85 16.23
CA SER A 159 -9.69 0.90 17.16
C SER A 159 -9.78 -0.33 18.05
N GLU A 160 -10.18 -0.08 19.28
CA GLU A 160 -10.34 -1.03 20.36
C GLU A 160 -11.83 -1.00 20.76
N TYR A 161 -12.61 -1.96 20.25
CA TYR A 161 -14.03 -2.16 20.60
C TYR A 161 -14.92 -0.92 20.49
N GLY A 162 -14.77 -0.15 19.39
CA GLY A 162 -15.63 1.00 19.08
C GLY A 162 -15.10 2.35 19.57
N ARG A 163 -13.83 2.41 20.00
CA ARG A 163 -13.11 3.65 20.31
C ARG A 163 -11.64 3.53 19.93
N TYR A 164 -10.95 4.63 19.78
CA TYR A 164 -9.53 4.67 19.42
C TYR A 164 -8.87 5.92 19.98
N TYR A 165 -7.58 5.84 20.27
CA TYR A 165 -6.75 7.02 20.42
C TYR A 165 -6.41 7.55 19.02
N SER A 166 -6.58 8.85 18.77
CA SER A 166 -6.14 9.50 17.55
C SER A 166 -4.81 10.18 17.76
N ALA A 167 -3.83 9.81 16.94
CA ALA A 167 -2.54 10.46 16.89
C ALA A 167 -2.57 11.78 16.09
N PHE A 168 -3.73 12.23 15.63
CA PHE A 168 -3.88 13.44 14.82
C PHE A 168 -4.33 14.64 15.64
N ASP A 169 -5.11 14.41 16.71
CA ASP A 169 -5.50 15.44 17.68
C ASP A 169 -5.14 15.09 19.14
N ASP A 170 -4.42 13.99 19.36
CA ASP A 170 -3.91 13.53 20.66
C ASP A 170 -5.05 13.22 21.67
N ARG A 171 -6.22 12.75 21.18
CA ARG A 171 -7.43 12.46 21.97
C ARG A 171 -8.03 11.09 21.67
N VAL A 172 -8.94 10.64 22.54
CA VAL A 172 -9.72 9.41 22.35
C VAL A 172 -11.05 9.73 21.70
N HIS A 173 -11.38 9.00 20.64
CA HIS A 173 -12.61 9.12 19.85
C HIS A 173 -13.40 7.81 19.87
N ASN A 174 -14.68 7.89 19.50
CA ASN A 174 -15.51 6.71 19.26
C ASN A 174 -15.52 6.41 17.75
N GLY A 175 -15.59 5.12 17.41
CA GLY A 175 -15.69 4.64 16.04
C GLY A 175 -14.70 3.52 15.72
N VAL A 176 -14.59 3.24 14.42
CA VAL A 176 -13.56 2.38 13.84
C VAL A 176 -12.32 3.21 13.55
N SER A 177 -11.15 2.59 13.52
CA SER A 177 -9.91 3.23 13.11
C SER A 177 -8.89 2.18 12.70
N TYR A 178 -8.07 2.57 11.74
CA TYR A 178 -6.97 1.83 11.16
C TYR A 178 -5.75 2.76 11.10
N ASN A 179 -4.54 2.20 11.08
CA ASN A 179 -3.30 2.99 10.98
C ASN A 179 -2.21 2.23 10.22
N ASP A 180 -1.03 2.82 10.13
CA ASP A 180 0.14 2.31 9.40
C ASP A 180 -0.15 2.15 7.90
N TYR A 181 -0.71 3.20 7.29
CA TYR A 181 -0.94 3.22 5.85
C TYR A 181 0.34 3.63 5.12
N SER A 182 0.86 2.78 4.26
CA SER A 182 2.02 3.06 3.40
C SER A 182 1.53 3.46 2.01
N LEU A 183 0.88 4.64 1.88
CA LEU A 183 0.01 4.90 0.73
C LEU A 183 0.75 5.13 -0.58
N TRP A 184 2.00 5.60 -0.56
CA TRP A 184 2.82 5.70 -1.78
C TRP A 184 3.09 4.33 -2.40
N ASP A 185 3.12 3.27 -1.58
CA ASP A 185 3.35 1.91 -2.02
C ASP A 185 2.03 1.22 -2.35
N THR A 186 1.14 1.19 -1.36
CA THR A 186 0.00 0.27 -1.30
C THR A 186 -1.18 0.66 -2.18
N PHE A 187 -1.23 1.87 -2.74
CA PHE A 187 -2.32 2.23 -3.68
C PHE A 187 -2.28 1.40 -4.97
N ARG A 188 -1.08 0.95 -5.34
CA ARG A 188 -0.76 0.35 -6.64
C ARG A 188 -1.36 -1.05 -6.80
N ALA A 189 -1.17 -1.91 -5.80
CA ALA A 189 -1.67 -3.29 -5.83
C ALA A 189 -2.28 -3.77 -4.51
N GLU A 190 -1.74 -3.37 -3.36
CA GLU A 190 -2.24 -3.85 -2.05
C GLU A 190 -3.70 -3.46 -1.79
N HIS A 191 -4.05 -2.16 -1.84
CA HIS A 191 -5.44 -1.73 -1.67
C HIS A 191 -6.37 -2.32 -2.75
N PRO A 192 -6.01 -2.33 -4.05
CA PRO A 192 -6.76 -3.06 -5.07
C PRO A 192 -6.98 -4.54 -4.77
N LEU A 193 -6.02 -5.22 -4.14
CA LEU A 193 -6.15 -6.62 -3.71
C LEU A 193 -7.14 -6.74 -2.56
N LEU A 194 -7.04 -5.87 -1.55
CA LEU A 194 -7.97 -5.82 -0.41
C LEU A 194 -9.42 -5.59 -0.85
N LEU A 195 -9.65 -4.87 -1.96
CA LEU A 195 -10.98 -4.78 -2.56
C LEU A 195 -11.55 -6.16 -2.94
N LEU A 196 -10.73 -7.14 -3.30
CA LEU A 196 -11.17 -8.48 -3.68
C LEU A 196 -11.23 -9.45 -2.49
N ILE A 197 -10.24 -9.38 -1.59
CA ILE A 197 -10.05 -10.40 -0.53
C ILE A 197 -10.54 -9.98 0.86
N GLN A 198 -10.67 -8.67 1.12
CA GLN A 198 -11.16 -8.11 2.39
C GLN A 198 -12.24 -7.03 2.17
N PRO A 199 -13.22 -7.22 1.25
CA PRO A 199 -14.16 -6.16 0.87
C PRO A 199 -15.02 -5.64 2.03
N GLU A 200 -15.26 -6.47 3.05
CA GLU A 200 -15.98 -6.05 4.25
C GLU A 200 -15.24 -5.00 5.09
N ARG A 201 -13.91 -4.91 4.99
CA ARG A 201 -13.07 -3.99 5.77
C ARG A 201 -12.82 -2.66 5.07
N VAL A 202 -12.98 -2.62 3.74
CA VAL A 202 -12.67 -1.45 2.91
C VAL A 202 -13.41 -0.18 3.35
N PRO A 203 -14.73 -0.21 3.64
CA PRO A 203 -15.44 0.99 4.09
C PRO A 203 -14.88 1.56 5.41
N ASP A 204 -14.50 0.71 6.35
CA ASP A 204 -13.93 1.12 7.64
C ASP A 204 -12.50 1.66 7.49
N MET A 205 -11.71 1.06 6.60
CA MET A 205 -10.37 1.57 6.23
C MET A 205 -10.46 2.97 5.61
N ILE A 206 -11.44 3.22 4.72
CA ILE A 206 -11.65 4.56 4.15
C ILE A 206 -12.18 5.52 5.23
N THR A 207 -13.12 5.08 6.05
CA THR A 207 -13.66 5.88 7.16
C THR A 207 -12.55 6.36 8.10
N SER A 208 -11.56 5.50 8.37
CA SER A 208 -10.37 5.86 9.14
C SER A 208 -9.57 7.00 8.51
N LEU A 209 -9.30 6.96 7.20
CA LEU A 209 -8.62 8.06 6.50
C LEU A 209 -9.42 9.38 6.61
N LEU A 210 -10.75 9.31 6.56
CA LEU A 210 -11.62 10.48 6.70
C LEU A 210 -11.70 11.02 8.15
N GLN A 211 -11.56 10.14 9.13
CA GLN A 211 -11.41 10.51 10.54
C GLN A 211 -10.08 11.24 10.75
N MET A 212 -8.97 10.72 10.20
CA MET A 212 -7.66 11.39 10.24
C MET A 212 -7.71 12.78 9.61
N TYR A 213 -8.44 12.95 8.50
CA TYR A 213 -8.72 14.27 7.93
C TYR A 213 -9.51 15.17 8.88
N THR A 214 -10.55 14.64 9.54
CA THR A 214 -11.39 15.42 10.47
C THR A 214 -10.59 15.86 11.70
N GLU A 215 -9.70 15.00 12.20
CA GLU A 215 -8.96 15.18 13.46
C GLU A 215 -7.67 15.97 13.26
N GLY A 216 -6.92 15.71 12.18
CA GLY A 216 -5.65 16.37 11.88
C GLY A 216 -5.74 17.50 10.85
N GLY A 217 -6.88 17.64 10.20
CA GLY A 217 -7.14 18.65 9.17
C GLY A 217 -6.68 18.27 7.76
N TRP A 218 -5.87 17.23 7.59
CA TRP A 218 -5.42 16.72 6.29
C TRP A 218 -5.58 15.21 6.18
N MET A 219 -5.91 14.73 4.98
CA MET A 219 -5.85 13.29 4.72
C MET A 219 -4.37 12.88 4.60
N PRO A 220 -3.90 11.87 5.35
CA PRO A 220 -2.48 11.60 5.47
C PRO A 220 -1.88 10.88 4.26
N MET A 221 -0.55 10.90 4.18
CA MET A 221 0.25 10.16 3.18
C MET A 221 0.78 8.85 3.75
N TRP A 222 1.51 8.95 4.86
CA TRP A 222 2.12 7.79 5.51
C TRP A 222 1.95 7.91 7.03
N PRO A 223 0.76 7.68 7.59
CA PRO A 223 0.53 7.81 9.03
C PRO A 223 1.21 6.67 9.83
N ASN A 224 2.04 7.02 10.82
CA ASN A 224 2.70 6.07 11.74
C ASN A 224 3.02 6.65 13.15
N PRO A 225 2.06 6.70 14.08
CA PRO A 225 0.63 6.63 13.84
C PRO A 225 0.03 7.99 13.39
N THR A 226 0.84 9.04 13.36
CA THR A 226 0.49 10.41 12.93
C THR A 226 1.22 10.77 11.63
N TYR A 227 1.05 12.00 11.14
CA TYR A 227 1.80 12.55 10.00
C TYR A 227 3.31 12.30 10.10
N SER A 228 3.93 11.91 8.99
CA SER A 228 5.36 11.61 8.91
C SER A 228 6.09 12.22 7.72
N ASN A 229 5.39 12.79 6.73
CA ASN A 229 5.98 13.27 5.47
C ASN A 229 6.92 12.25 4.77
N ILE A 230 6.71 10.95 4.98
CA ILE A 230 7.46 9.90 4.29
C ILE A 230 6.86 9.72 2.90
N MET A 231 7.72 9.71 1.88
CA MET A 231 7.39 9.65 0.44
C MET A 231 6.65 10.89 -0.10
N ILE A 232 6.08 10.79 -1.30
CA ILE A 232 5.45 11.88 -2.05
C ILE A 232 4.00 11.55 -2.45
N GLY A 233 3.28 12.52 -3.02
CA GLY A 233 1.91 12.33 -3.54
C GLY A 233 0.85 12.27 -2.44
N THR A 234 -0.44 12.23 -2.81
CA THR A 234 -1.56 12.10 -1.85
C THR A 234 -2.41 10.88 -2.17
N HIS A 235 -1.77 9.74 -2.38
CA HIS A 235 -2.33 8.47 -2.89
C HIS A 235 -3.49 7.86 -2.10
N ALA A 236 -3.87 8.42 -0.95
CA ALA A 236 -5.20 8.16 -0.37
C ALA A 236 -6.32 8.51 -1.36
N ASP A 237 -6.09 9.51 -2.23
CA ASP A 237 -6.94 9.89 -3.35
C ASP A 237 -7.21 8.68 -4.26
N SER A 238 -6.17 7.92 -4.60
CA SER A 238 -6.26 6.71 -5.41
C SER A 238 -7.06 5.61 -4.70
N VAL A 239 -6.73 5.32 -3.43
CA VAL A 239 -7.41 4.28 -2.65
C VAL A 239 -8.93 4.51 -2.59
N ILE A 240 -9.35 5.76 -2.36
CA ILE A 240 -10.77 6.12 -2.28
C ILE A 240 -11.44 6.08 -3.67
N ALA A 241 -10.79 6.66 -4.69
CA ALA A 241 -11.30 6.65 -6.05
C ALA A 241 -11.47 5.21 -6.57
N ASP A 242 -10.48 4.34 -6.35
CA ASP A 242 -10.49 2.94 -6.78
C ASP A 242 -11.63 2.16 -6.13
N ALA A 243 -11.80 2.29 -4.82
CA ALA A 243 -12.93 1.69 -4.11
C ALA A 243 -14.28 2.22 -4.64
N TYR A 244 -14.39 3.53 -4.88
CA TYR A 244 -15.61 4.13 -5.38
C TYR A 244 -15.97 3.63 -6.79
N VAL A 245 -15.06 3.67 -7.77
CA VAL A 245 -15.37 3.22 -9.13
C VAL A 245 -15.67 1.72 -9.20
N LYS A 246 -15.17 0.94 -8.22
CA LYS A 246 -15.42 -0.50 -8.08
C LYS A 246 -16.66 -0.85 -7.23
N GLY A 247 -17.45 0.15 -6.83
CA GLY A 247 -18.79 -0.05 -6.25
C GLY A 247 -18.87 -0.03 -4.73
N PHE A 248 -17.80 0.33 -4.02
CA PHE A 248 -17.84 0.50 -2.56
C PHE A 248 -18.48 1.85 -2.21
N ARG A 249 -19.47 1.84 -1.31
CA ARG A 249 -20.27 3.02 -0.94
C ARG A 249 -20.43 3.23 0.57
N GLY A 250 -19.82 2.39 1.40
CA GLY A 250 -20.01 2.39 2.86
C GLY A 250 -19.26 3.49 3.61
N PHE A 251 -18.96 4.61 2.97
CA PHE A 251 -18.21 5.74 3.55
C PHE A 251 -18.82 7.07 3.10
N ASP A 252 -18.51 8.15 3.83
CA ASP A 252 -19.01 9.49 3.53
C ASP A 252 -18.32 10.07 2.27
N LEU A 253 -19.00 9.96 1.13
CA LEU A 253 -18.50 10.42 -0.16
C LEU A 253 -18.26 11.95 -0.22
N ASN A 254 -19.10 12.74 0.45
CA ASN A 254 -18.95 14.20 0.44
C ASN A 254 -17.74 14.62 1.27
N LYS A 255 -17.52 13.98 2.43
CA LYS A 255 -16.31 14.18 3.23
C LYS A 255 -15.06 13.70 2.50
N ALA A 256 -15.13 12.56 1.81
CA ALA A 256 -14.04 12.07 0.97
C ALA A 256 -13.66 13.10 -0.10
N TYR A 257 -14.64 13.60 -0.86
CA TYR A 257 -14.41 14.65 -1.84
C TYR A 257 -13.77 15.91 -1.21
N ALA A 258 -14.31 16.40 -0.08
CA ALA A 258 -13.77 17.60 0.57
C ALA A 258 -12.31 17.43 1.01
N ALA A 259 -11.96 16.26 1.54
CA ALA A 259 -10.62 15.94 2.00
C ALA A 259 -9.62 15.79 0.83
N MET A 260 -9.99 15.04 -0.21
CA MET A 260 -9.19 14.85 -1.43
C MET A 260 -9.00 16.18 -2.18
N TYR A 261 -10.07 16.97 -2.30
CA TYR A 261 -10.01 18.28 -2.94
C TYR A 261 -9.10 19.24 -2.16
N LYS A 262 -9.11 19.20 -0.82
CA LYS A 262 -8.15 19.98 -0.02
C LYS A 262 -6.72 19.62 -0.37
N ASN A 263 -6.37 18.34 -0.41
CA ASN A 263 -5.05 17.85 -0.81
C ASN A 263 -4.65 18.34 -2.21
N ALA A 264 -5.59 18.32 -3.16
CA ALA A 264 -5.32 18.73 -4.55
C ALA A 264 -5.21 20.25 -4.77
N MET A 265 -5.79 21.06 -3.87
CA MET A 265 -6.04 22.49 -4.13
C MET A 265 -5.39 23.44 -3.14
N THR A 266 -5.05 22.98 -1.94
CA THR A 266 -4.49 23.80 -0.87
C THR A 266 -3.00 23.52 -0.72
N PRO A 267 -2.11 24.46 -1.08
CA PRO A 267 -0.69 24.29 -0.80
C PRO A 267 -0.42 24.12 0.71
N PRO A 268 0.53 23.27 1.11
CA PRO A 268 0.95 23.15 2.51
C PRO A 268 1.58 24.45 3.04
N ASP A 269 1.69 24.58 4.36
CA ASP A 269 2.30 25.76 4.97
C ASP A 269 3.79 25.86 4.57
N GLY A 270 4.19 27.04 4.09
CA GLY A 270 5.56 27.30 3.65
C GLY A 270 5.92 26.70 2.28
N ASP A 271 4.94 26.24 1.48
CA ASP A 271 5.15 25.54 0.22
C ASP A 271 6.06 26.25 -0.80
N ALA A 272 5.96 27.58 -0.91
CA ALA A 272 6.78 28.36 -1.83
C ALA A 272 8.23 28.55 -1.35
N THR A 273 8.52 28.25 -0.09
CA THR A 273 9.81 28.47 0.57
C THR A 273 10.53 27.18 0.98
N ASN A 274 9.79 26.09 1.16
CA ASN A 274 10.34 24.80 1.55
C ASN A 274 10.73 23.98 0.32
N ARG A 275 11.90 23.32 0.40
CA ARG A 275 12.40 22.40 -0.64
C ARG A 275 11.68 21.05 -0.63
N TRP A 276 11.03 20.68 0.48
CA TRP A 276 10.38 19.37 0.67
C TRP A 276 11.32 18.19 0.37
N LEU A 277 12.48 18.20 1.05
CA LEU A 277 13.43 17.10 1.04
C LEU A 277 12.83 15.85 1.68
N ASP A 278 13.26 14.68 1.22
CA ASP A 278 12.87 13.39 1.82
C ASP A 278 13.07 13.40 3.34
N ARG A 279 11.98 13.17 4.07
CA ARG A 279 11.94 13.12 5.55
C ARG A 279 12.58 14.33 6.22
N ALA A 280 12.37 15.53 5.65
CA ALA A 280 12.86 16.77 6.22
C ALA A 280 12.32 16.96 7.66
N PRO A 281 13.20 16.99 8.68
CA PRO A 281 12.78 17.05 10.08
C PRO A 281 12.16 18.41 10.41
N TRP A 282 11.18 18.41 11.33
CA TRP A 282 10.56 19.65 11.85
C TRP A 282 9.91 20.53 10.79
N THR A 283 9.42 19.93 9.71
CA THR A 283 8.68 20.60 8.65
C THR A 283 7.17 20.49 8.88
N ALA A 284 6.40 21.43 8.30
CA ALA A 284 4.95 21.32 8.29
C ALA A 284 4.48 20.06 7.54
N TYR A 285 3.24 19.64 7.74
CA TYR A 285 2.70 18.52 6.96
C TYR A 285 2.68 18.86 5.47
N GLU A 286 3.27 17.98 4.68
CA GLU A 286 3.64 18.27 3.31
C GLU A 286 2.49 18.11 2.30
N ALA A 287 1.58 17.16 2.52
CA ALA A 287 0.53 16.81 1.56
C ALA A 287 1.06 16.74 0.11
N ARG A 288 0.82 17.76 -0.71
CA ARG A 288 1.44 17.94 -2.02
C ARG A 288 2.51 19.04 -1.99
N GLY A 289 3.73 18.70 -1.56
CA GLY A 289 4.87 19.62 -1.61
C GLY A 289 5.17 20.08 -3.04
N GLY A 290 5.27 21.39 -3.25
CA GLY A 290 5.42 22.05 -4.55
C GLY A 290 4.11 22.41 -5.25
N LEU A 291 2.95 22.24 -4.61
CA LEU A 291 1.62 22.45 -5.22
C LEU A 291 1.40 23.90 -5.72
N THR A 292 1.98 24.89 -5.05
CA THR A 292 1.96 26.31 -5.46
C THR A 292 2.47 26.48 -6.89
N TRP A 293 3.59 25.82 -7.19
CA TRP A 293 4.22 25.85 -8.50
C TRP A 293 3.51 24.94 -9.49
N TYR A 294 3.13 23.74 -9.07
CA TYR A 294 2.36 22.81 -9.90
C TYR A 294 1.07 23.45 -10.46
N LYS A 295 0.32 24.18 -9.62
CA LYS A 295 -0.91 24.86 -10.04
C LYS A 295 -0.67 26.02 -11.01
N SER A 296 0.44 26.76 -10.85
CA SER A 296 0.73 27.97 -11.63
C SER A 296 1.51 27.70 -12.92
N LEU A 297 2.44 26.75 -12.89
CA LEU A 297 3.36 26.42 -13.99
C LEU A 297 2.95 25.15 -14.74
N GLY A 298 2.11 24.32 -14.14
CA GLY A 298 1.75 23.00 -14.68
C GLY A 298 2.79 21.91 -14.41
N PHE A 299 3.78 22.17 -13.56
CA PHE A 299 4.76 21.20 -13.07
C PHE A 299 5.40 21.73 -11.78
N VAL A 300 6.00 20.83 -11.00
CA VAL A 300 6.85 21.20 -9.86
C VAL A 300 8.25 21.52 -10.41
N PRO A 301 8.82 22.70 -10.13
CA PRO A 301 10.15 23.07 -10.61
C PRO A 301 11.25 22.65 -9.63
N GLN A 302 12.33 22.08 -10.17
CA GLN A 302 13.43 21.48 -9.41
C GLN A 302 14.27 22.49 -8.60
N ASP A 303 14.34 23.75 -9.05
CA ASP A 303 15.03 24.81 -8.32
C ASP A 303 14.22 25.34 -7.12
N LYS A 304 12.96 24.89 -6.95
CA LYS A 304 12.10 25.25 -5.81
C LYS A 304 11.76 24.07 -4.89
N THR A 305 11.61 22.88 -5.46
CA THR A 305 11.16 21.70 -4.71
C THR A 305 11.90 20.46 -5.23
N ASP A 306 12.39 19.63 -4.32
CA ASP A 306 13.08 18.38 -4.65
C ASP A 306 12.11 17.28 -5.09
N GLU A 307 12.63 16.26 -5.77
CA GLU A 307 11.85 15.15 -6.33
C GLU A 307 10.75 15.61 -7.31
N SER A 308 11.02 16.73 -7.98
CA SER A 308 10.06 17.50 -8.77
C SER A 308 9.40 16.73 -9.92
N VAL A 309 10.13 15.85 -10.60
CA VAL A 309 9.59 15.04 -11.71
C VAL A 309 8.63 14.01 -11.16
N SER A 310 9.06 13.24 -10.16
CA SER A 310 8.24 12.23 -9.49
C SER A 310 6.94 12.83 -8.95
N ARG A 311 7.04 13.97 -8.24
CA ARG A 311 5.88 14.71 -7.74
C ARG A 311 4.92 15.16 -8.84
N THR A 312 5.44 15.71 -9.94
CA THR A 312 4.59 16.17 -11.05
C THR A 312 3.81 15.01 -11.68
N LEU A 313 4.46 13.87 -11.87
CA LEU A 313 3.85 12.68 -12.44
C LEU A 313 2.77 12.10 -11.51
N GLU A 314 3.08 11.98 -10.23
CA GLU A 314 2.15 11.41 -9.25
C GLU A 314 1.01 12.37 -8.90
N PHE A 315 1.24 13.69 -8.82
CA PHE A 315 0.15 14.66 -8.64
C PHE A 315 -0.82 14.65 -9.83
N ALA A 316 -0.32 14.42 -11.05
CA ALA A 316 -1.18 14.28 -12.23
C ALA A 316 -2.05 13.00 -12.15
N TYR A 317 -1.50 11.91 -11.63
CA TYR A 317 -2.27 10.70 -11.34
C TYR A 317 -3.30 10.92 -10.23
N ASP A 318 -2.91 11.57 -9.14
CA ASP A 318 -3.81 11.87 -8.02
C ASP A 318 -4.93 12.82 -8.45
N ASP A 319 -4.66 13.82 -9.29
CA ASP A 319 -5.69 14.70 -9.87
C ASP A 319 -6.72 13.91 -10.69
N PHE A 320 -6.31 12.88 -11.44
CA PHE A 320 -7.24 11.97 -12.11
C PHE A 320 -8.16 11.25 -11.10
N CYS A 321 -7.61 10.79 -9.98
CA CYS A 321 -8.37 10.11 -8.92
C CYS A 321 -9.39 11.05 -8.25
N VAL A 322 -8.96 12.28 -7.91
CA VAL A 322 -9.84 13.31 -7.34
C VAL A 322 -10.94 13.69 -8.33
N ALA A 323 -10.63 13.73 -9.64
CA ALA A 323 -11.63 14.00 -10.67
C ALA A 323 -12.76 12.95 -10.67
N GLN A 324 -12.46 11.65 -10.51
CA GLN A 324 -13.49 10.61 -10.47
C GLN A 324 -14.50 10.86 -9.33
N ILE A 325 -14.00 11.27 -8.17
CA ILE A 325 -14.84 11.60 -7.02
C ILE A 325 -15.57 12.93 -7.24
N ALA A 326 -14.94 13.94 -7.84
CA ALA A 326 -15.58 15.21 -8.18
C ALA A 326 -16.79 14.99 -9.12
N GLN A 327 -16.63 14.13 -10.14
CA GLN A 327 -17.72 13.76 -11.03
C GLN A 327 -18.86 13.07 -10.27
N ALA A 328 -18.51 12.15 -9.36
CA ALA A 328 -19.47 11.41 -8.55
C ALA A 328 -20.34 12.29 -7.64
N VAL A 329 -19.78 13.38 -7.11
CA VAL A 329 -20.51 14.36 -6.28
C VAL A 329 -21.11 15.52 -7.08
N GLY A 330 -21.07 15.47 -8.41
CA GLY A 330 -21.67 16.47 -9.30
C GLY A 330 -20.88 17.78 -9.42
N LYS A 331 -19.58 17.79 -9.09
CA LYS A 331 -18.68 18.95 -9.17
C LYS A 331 -18.01 19.01 -10.54
N LYS A 332 -18.79 19.38 -11.55
CA LYS A 332 -18.38 19.34 -12.96
C LYS A 332 -17.16 20.22 -13.27
N ASP A 333 -17.12 21.45 -12.78
CA ASP A 333 -16.00 22.38 -13.05
C ASP A 333 -14.69 21.86 -12.44
N ASP A 334 -14.76 21.28 -11.24
CA ASP A 334 -13.61 20.66 -10.59
C ASP A 334 -13.16 19.40 -11.33
N TYR A 335 -14.09 18.57 -11.80
CA TYR A 335 -13.77 17.43 -12.67
C TYR A 335 -13.01 17.87 -13.91
N GLU A 336 -13.49 18.88 -14.64
CA GLU A 336 -12.85 19.37 -15.86
C GLU A 336 -11.45 19.95 -15.58
N LEU A 337 -11.31 20.72 -14.49
CA LEU A 337 -10.02 21.25 -14.05
C LEU A 337 -9.02 20.15 -13.71
N LEU A 338 -9.44 19.17 -12.90
CA LEU A 338 -8.58 18.09 -12.43
C LEU A 338 -8.21 17.13 -13.58
N MET A 339 -9.13 16.85 -14.51
CA MET A 339 -8.82 16.10 -15.74
C MET A 339 -7.88 16.85 -16.69
N LYS A 340 -7.87 18.19 -16.66
CA LYS A 340 -6.85 18.97 -17.37
C LYS A 340 -5.49 18.82 -16.68
N ARG A 341 -5.44 18.94 -15.34
CA ARG A 341 -4.21 18.81 -14.55
C ARG A 341 -3.64 17.39 -14.60
N SER A 342 -4.47 16.36 -14.74
CA SER A 342 -4.00 14.97 -14.88
C SER A 342 -3.17 14.71 -16.14
N ARG A 343 -3.12 15.68 -17.06
CA ARG A 343 -2.26 15.70 -18.26
C ARG A 343 -0.97 16.49 -18.10
N TYR A 344 -0.69 17.06 -16.93
CA TYR A 344 0.51 17.86 -16.67
C TYR A 344 1.82 17.08 -16.77
N TYR A 345 1.77 15.74 -16.75
CA TYR A 345 2.92 14.90 -17.08
C TYR A 345 3.58 15.26 -18.43
N LYS A 346 2.78 15.75 -19.40
CA LYS A 346 3.27 16.17 -20.72
C LYS A 346 4.25 17.34 -20.65
N ASN A 347 4.20 18.14 -19.59
CA ASN A 347 5.04 19.34 -19.44
C ASN A 347 6.51 19.00 -19.15
N LEU A 348 6.81 17.77 -18.71
CA LEU A 348 8.15 17.34 -18.35
C LEU A 348 8.77 16.34 -19.34
N TYR A 349 8.02 15.87 -20.34
CA TYR A 349 8.62 15.00 -21.37
C TYR A 349 9.44 15.84 -22.35
N ASP A 350 10.75 15.59 -22.40
CA ASP A 350 11.65 16.19 -23.36
C ASP A 350 11.85 15.22 -24.55
N PRO A 351 11.25 15.50 -25.72
CA PRO A 351 11.40 14.63 -26.89
C PRO A 351 12.83 14.62 -27.46
N ALA A 352 13.69 15.60 -27.12
CA ALA A 352 15.07 15.63 -27.59
C ALA A 352 15.92 14.52 -26.95
N VAL A 353 15.61 14.15 -25.70
CA VAL A 353 16.29 13.04 -24.99
C VAL A 353 15.41 11.79 -24.84
N GLY A 354 14.09 11.92 -25.00
CA GLY A 354 13.13 10.82 -24.86
C GLY A 354 12.82 10.42 -23.42
N PHE A 355 12.88 11.36 -22.47
CA PHE A 355 12.65 11.14 -21.04
C PHE A 355 11.82 12.25 -20.38
N MET A 356 11.26 11.94 -19.21
CA MET A 356 10.79 12.96 -18.27
C MET A 356 12.00 13.67 -17.65
N ARG A 357 12.07 14.99 -17.72
CA ARG A 357 13.21 15.80 -17.26
C ARG A 357 12.77 16.88 -16.26
N PRO A 358 13.61 17.19 -15.27
CA PRO A 358 13.36 18.32 -14.38
C PRO A 358 13.44 19.66 -15.13
N LYS A 359 12.57 20.60 -14.73
CA LYS A 359 12.56 21.99 -15.21
C LYS A 359 12.75 22.94 -14.04
N LYS A 360 13.30 24.11 -14.34
CA LYS A 360 13.33 25.25 -13.42
C LYS A 360 12.05 26.06 -13.50
N ALA A 361 11.81 26.91 -12.52
CA ALA A 361 10.62 27.76 -12.46
C ALA A 361 10.50 28.74 -13.63
N ASP A 362 11.62 29.08 -14.29
CA ASP A 362 11.64 29.90 -15.51
C ASP A 362 11.26 29.11 -16.78
N GLY A 363 11.01 27.80 -16.66
CA GLY A 363 10.61 26.91 -17.75
C GLY A 363 11.77 26.25 -18.49
N THR A 364 13.02 26.59 -18.17
CA THR A 364 14.21 25.95 -18.76
C THR A 364 14.43 24.55 -18.19
N TRP A 365 15.04 23.66 -18.98
CA TRP A 365 15.44 22.33 -18.49
C TRP A 365 16.58 22.47 -17.47
N ASP A 366 16.54 21.68 -16.40
CA ASP A 366 17.58 21.69 -15.37
C ASP A 366 18.68 20.67 -15.70
N GLU A 367 19.71 21.12 -16.42
CA GLU A 367 20.84 20.26 -16.83
C GLU A 367 21.62 19.68 -15.64
N GLU A 368 21.74 20.43 -14.54
CA GLU A 368 22.48 19.98 -13.34
C GLU A 368 21.75 18.82 -12.66
N SER A 369 20.43 18.97 -12.46
CA SER A 369 19.59 17.93 -11.88
C SER A 369 19.25 16.80 -12.87
N TRP A 370 19.65 16.90 -14.14
CA TRP A 370 19.48 15.85 -15.15
C TRP A 370 20.72 14.94 -15.31
N ALA A 371 21.81 15.21 -14.59
CA ALA A 371 23.16 14.70 -14.84
C ALA A 371 23.33 13.20 -15.18
N SER A 372 22.38 12.32 -14.84
CA SER A 372 22.37 10.91 -15.23
C SER A 372 20.96 10.39 -15.51
N LYS A 373 20.83 9.49 -16.50
CA LYS A 373 19.62 8.70 -16.75
C LYS A 373 19.55 7.41 -15.93
N ASP A 374 20.67 7.00 -15.33
CA ASP A 374 20.84 5.69 -14.71
C ASP A 374 20.97 5.77 -13.18
N GLU A 375 21.42 6.90 -12.64
CA GLU A 375 21.52 7.16 -11.20
C GLU A 375 20.26 7.86 -10.65
N ARG A 376 20.22 8.20 -9.36
CA ARG A 376 19.12 8.98 -8.74
C ARG A 376 19.46 10.48 -8.73
N PRO A 377 19.09 11.26 -9.76
CA PRO A 377 19.18 12.70 -9.68
C PRO A 377 18.16 13.30 -8.70
N PRO A 378 18.37 14.55 -8.26
CA PRO A 378 17.49 15.26 -7.33
C PRO A 378 16.01 15.34 -7.75
N GLY A 379 15.71 15.22 -9.05
CA GLY A 379 14.34 15.27 -9.57
C GLY A 379 13.49 14.02 -9.33
N PHE A 380 14.05 12.94 -8.78
CA PHE A 380 13.40 11.63 -8.72
C PHE A 380 13.42 11.01 -7.32
N THR A 381 12.23 10.61 -6.83
CA THR A 381 12.06 9.84 -5.59
C THR A 381 12.51 8.40 -5.80
N GLU A 382 13.48 7.94 -5.01
CA GLU A 382 13.99 6.56 -4.98
C GLU A 382 14.31 5.91 -6.34
N GLY A 383 14.65 6.71 -7.35
CA GLY A 383 14.80 6.17 -8.70
C GLY A 383 15.50 7.11 -9.66
N SER A 384 15.58 6.67 -10.91
CA SER A 384 16.21 7.39 -12.01
C SER A 384 15.17 7.86 -13.03
N PRO A 385 15.58 8.61 -14.07
CA PRO A 385 14.74 8.86 -15.25
C PRO A 385 14.12 7.61 -15.86
N TRP A 386 14.80 6.47 -15.82
CA TRP A 386 14.22 5.19 -16.25
C TRP A 386 13.13 4.67 -15.31
N THR A 387 13.30 4.85 -13.99
CA THR A 387 12.32 4.43 -12.99
C THR A 387 10.98 5.14 -13.17
N TYR A 388 10.97 6.40 -13.63
CA TYR A 388 9.76 7.21 -13.77
C TYR A 388 9.27 7.42 -15.22
N LEU A 389 10.00 6.90 -16.22
CA LEU A 389 9.70 7.14 -17.63
C LEU A 389 8.25 6.78 -18.00
N PHE A 390 7.74 5.68 -17.45
CA PHE A 390 6.41 5.17 -17.76
C PHE A 390 5.39 5.33 -16.62
N CYS A 391 5.64 6.23 -15.67
CA CYS A 391 4.73 6.51 -14.55
C CYS A 391 3.58 7.46 -14.94
N VAL A 392 2.81 7.09 -15.96
CA VAL A 392 1.59 7.79 -16.42
C VAL A 392 0.43 6.79 -16.49
N MET A 393 0.02 6.27 -15.33
CA MET A 393 -0.97 5.20 -15.24
C MET A 393 -2.36 5.65 -15.69
N GLN A 394 -2.72 6.91 -15.41
CA GLN A 394 -4.00 7.50 -15.76
C GLN A 394 -4.19 7.75 -17.26
N ASP A 395 -3.12 7.79 -18.06
CA ASP A 395 -3.22 8.08 -19.51
C ASP A 395 -2.16 7.33 -20.32
N VAL A 396 -2.12 6.00 -20.18
CA VAL A 396 -1.20 5.15 -20.94
C VAL A 396 -1.33 5.37 -22.46
N PRO A 397 -2.54 5.49 -23.05
CA PRO A 397 -2.66 5.83 -24.47
C PRO A 397 -2.02 7.18 -24.83
N GLY A 398 -2.24 8.23 -24.03
CA GLY A 398 -1.63 9.55 -24.24
C GLY A 398 -0.11 9.53 -24.05
N MET A 399 0.41 8.68 -23.16
CA MET A 399 1.86 8.44 -23.01
C MET A 399 2.45 7.75 -24.25
N ILE A 400 1.78 6.74 -24.80
CA ILE A 400 2.20 6.06 -26.04
C ILE A 400 2.26 7.07 -27.20
N GLU A 401 1.25 7.94 -27.34
CA GLU A 401 1.24 9.01 -28.34
C GLU A 401 2.41 9.99 -28.13
N LEU A 402 2.62 10.44 -26.90
CA LEU A 402 3.70 11.36 -26.52
C LEU A 402 5.10 10.82 -26.89
N MET A 403 5.30 9.51 -26.77
CA MET A 403 6.55 8.83 -27.13
C MET A 403 6.67 8.49 -28.63
N GLY A 404 5.72 8.93 -29.45
CA GLY A 404 5.75 8.76 -30.90
C GLY A 404 5.17 7.44 -31.41
N GLY A 405 4.21 6.87 -30.69
CA GLY A 405 3.43 5.71 -31.12
C GLY A 405 3.89 4.37 -30.53
N LYS A 406 3.12 3.32 -30.84
CA LYS A 406 3.25 1.98 -30.23
C LYS A 406 4.62 1.36 -30.47
N GLU A 407 5.17 1.52 -31.67
CA GLU A 407 6.46 0.93 -32.05
C GLU A 407 7.60 1.53 -31.25
N ARG A 408 7.65 2.86 -31.14
CA ARG A 408 8.68 3.56 -30.33
C ARG A 408 8.52 3.27 -28.85
N PHE A 409 7.28 3.27 -28.36
CA PHE A 409 6.97 2.92 -26.99
C PHE A 409 7.47 1.50 -26.62
N ASN A 410 7.17 0.51 -27.48
CA ASN A 410 7.64 -0.86 -27.29
C ASN A 410 9.16 -0.97 -27.32
N ALA A 411 9.83 -0.25 -28.21
CA ALA A 411 11.30 -0.23 -28.25
C ALA A 411 11.92 0.36 -26.97
N ARG A 412 11.27 1.37 -26.36
CA ARG A 412 11.72 1.96 -25.09
C ARG A 412 11.48 1.03 -23.91
N LEU A 413 10.38 0.28 -23.89
CA LEU A 413 10.19 -0.78 -22.91
C LEU A 413 11.25 -1.88 -23.09
N ASP A 414 11.50 -2.32 -24.33
CA ASP A 414 12.54 -3.32 -24.62
C ASP A 414 13.89 -2.84 -24.09
N GLU A 415 14.26 -1.58 -24.36
CA GLU A 415 15.50 -0.94 -23.86
C GLU A 415 15.55 -0.92 -22.32
N ASN A 416 14.46 -0.57 -21.65
CA ASN A 416 14.38 -0.56 -20.19
C ASN A 416 14.67 -1.95 -19.59
N PHE A 417 14.04 -3.00 -20.12
CA PHE A 417 14.23 -4.36 -19.63
C PHE A 417 15.60 -4.94 -20.02
N SER A 418 16.01 -4.83 -21.29
CA SER A 418 17.28 -5.39 -21.76
C SER A 418 18.50 -4.65 -21.20
N GLY A 419 18.36 -3.37 -20.89
CA GLY A 419 19.40 -2.54 -20.26
C GLY A 419 19.53 -2.73 -18.75
N GLY A 420 18.67 -3.56 -18.11
CA GLY A 420 18.70 -3.78 -16.67
C GLY A 420 18.23 -2.58 -15.84
N HIS A 421 17.45 -1.67 -16.45
CA HIS A 421 16.93 -0.47 -15.80
C HIS A 421 15.64 -0.73 -15.01
N TYR A 422 14.90 -1.80 -15.33
CA TYR A 422 13.76 -2.24 -14.54
C TYR A 422 14.19 -2.72 -13.15
N ARG A 423 13.68 -2.06 -12.10
CA ARG A 423 13.95 -2.40 -10.70
C ARG A 423 12.66 -2.90 -10.07
N HIS A 424 12.54 -4.22 -9.91
CA HIS A 424 11.31 -4.81 -9.37
C HIS A 424 11.18 -4.65 -7.85
N GLY A 425 12.28 -4.54 -7.10
CA GLY A 425 12.23 -4.34 -5.65
C GLY A 425 11.89 -2.91 -5.22
N ASN A 426 11.25 -2.12 -6.09
CA ASN A 426 10.79 -0.75 -5.81
C ASN A 426 9.57 -0.42 -6.69
N GLU A 427 8.64 0.32 -6.10
CA GLU A 427 7.25 0.56 -6.46
C GLU A 427 6.98 1.23 -7.82
N PRO A 428 7.70 2.30 -8.23
CA PRO A 428 7.29 3.12 -9.39
C PRO A 428 7.17 2.33 -10.69
N GLY A 429 7.97 1.27 -10.83
CA GLY A 429 8.04 0.44 -12.03
C GLY A 429 7.09 -0.76 -12.04
N HIS A 430 6.36 -1.07 -10.96
CA HIS A 430 5.64 -2.34 -10.82
C HIS A 430 4.66 -2.65 -11.97
N HIS A 431 4.06 -1.65 -12.59
CA HIS A 431 3.14 -1.82 -13.72
C HIS A 431 3.81 -1.98 -15.09
N TYR A 432 5.13 -1.77 -15.21
CA TYR A 432 5.83 -1.67 -16.51
C TYR A 432 5.70 -2.94 -17.34
N THR A 433 5.71 -4.11 -16.68
CA THR A 433 5.57 -5.41 -17.34
C THR A 433 4.25 -5.53 -18.11
N TYR A 434 3.20 -4.83 -17.66
CA TYR A 434 1.86 -4.84 -18.26
C TYR A 434 1.66 -3.80 -19.37
N LEU A 435 2.61 -2.90 -19.59
CA LEU A 435 2.43 -1.82 -20.56
C LEU A 435 2.43 -2.29 -22.02
N TYR A 436 2.97 -3.48 -22.30
CA TYR A 436 2.88 -4.08 -23.65
C TYR A 436 1.45 -4.43 -24.07
N ASP A 437 0.53 -4.62 -23.12
CA ASP A 437 -0.90 -4.87 -23.39
C ASP A 437 -1.55 -3.65 -24.06
N TYR A 438 -1.14 -2.44 -23.66
CA TYR A 438 -1.66 -1.17 -24.19
C TYR A 438 -1.10 -0.85 -25.58
N SER A 439 0.08 -1.39 -25.91
CA SER A 439 0.79 -1.15 -27.17
C SER A 439 0.71 -2.33 -28.16
N GLY A 440 -0.12 -3.34 -27.87
CA GLY A 440 -0.46 -4.43 -28.80
C GLY A 440 0.57 -5.55 -28.90
N GLN A 441 1.42 -5.73 -27.88
CA GLN A 441 2.39 -6.83 -27.79
C GLN A 441 2.23 -7.67 -26.50
N PRO A 442 1.02 -8.15 -26.16
CA PRO A 442 0.74 -8.81 -24.87
C PRO A 442 1.56 -10.08 -24.62
N TRP A 443 2.12 -10.72 -25.64
CA TRP A 443 3.06 -11.83 -25.45
C TRP A 443 4.35 -11.40 -24.73
N LYS A 444 4.77 -10.13 -24.86
CA LYS A 444 5.89 -9.59 -24.08
C LYS A 444 5.51 -9.34 -22.63
N THR A 445 4.27 -8.89 -22.34
CA THR A 445 3.75 -8.85 -20.96
C THR A 445 3.86 -10.22 -20.31
N GLN A 446 3.39 -11.26 -21.01
CA GLN A 446 3.39 -12.64 -20.51
C GLN A 446 4.81 -13.13 -20.18
N GLU A 447 5.79 -12.83 -21.04
CA GLU A 447 7.20 -13.14 -20.80
C GLU A 447 7.74 -12.39 -19.58
N ARG A 448 7.62 -11.05 -19.55
CA ARG A 448 8.19 -10.22 -18.48
C ARG A 448 7.57 -10.47 -17.11
N VAL A 449 6.27 -10.72 -17.03
CA VAL A 449 5.61 -11.09 -15.76
C VAL A 449 6.17 -12.42 -15.23
N ARG A 450 6.38 -13.42 -16.10
CA ARG A 450 6.91 -14.72 -15.69
C ARG A 450 8.37 -14.64 -15.28
N GLU A 451 9.18 -13.84 -15.97
CA GLU A 451 10.56 -13.55 -15.55
C GLU A 451 10.59 -12.89 -14.17
N ALA A 452 9.77 -11.86 -13.94
CA ALA A 452 9.75 -11.13 -12.68
C ALA A 452 9.26 -12.01 -11.49
N LEU A 453 8.23 -12.83 -11.69
CA LEU A 453 7.75 -13.78 -10.68
C LEU A 453 8.83 -14.77 -10.24
N LEU A 454 9.66 -15.26 -11.17
CA LEU A 454 10.70 -16.25 -10.88
C LEU A 454 11.97 -15.61 -10.30
N ALA A 455 12.33 -14.41 -10.75
CA ALA A 455 13.57 -13.75 -10.35
C ALA A 455 13.50 -13.10 -8.96
N ASN A 456 12.31 -12.63 -8.55
CA ASN A 456 12.18 -11.73 -7.40
C ASN A 456 11.44 -12.32 -6.19
N TYR A 457 10.97 -13.57 -6.29
CA TYR A 457 10.19 -14.23 -5.25
C TYR A 457 10.66 -15.67 -5.04
N GLN A 458 11.21 -15.93 -3.86
CA GLN A 458 11.75 -17.24 -3.50
C GLN A 458 11.25 -17.67 -2.11
N ASN A 459 11.15 -18.98 -1.91
CA ASN A 459 10.80 -19.56 -0.61
C ASN A 459 12.03 -19.58 0.30
N ALA A 460 12.51 -18.39 0.66
CA ALA A 460 13.73 -18.16 1.44
C ALA A 460 13.57 -16.91 2.34
N PRO A 461 14.33 -16.80 3.44
CA PRO A 461 14.30 -15.62 4.31
C PRO A 461 14.63 -14.30 3.59
N ASP A 462 15.47 -14.33 2.56
CA ASP A 462 15.84 -13.22 1.67
C ASP A 462 15.10 -13.30 0.32
N GLY A 463 13.93 -13.95 0.31
CA GLY A 463 13.23 -14.32 -0.92
C GLY A 463 12.55 -13.18 -1.66
N LEU A 464 12.58 -11.94 -1.16
CA LEU A 464 12.07 -10.74 -1.84
C LEU A 464 13.23 -9.90 -2.35
N SER A 465 13.13 -9.40 -3.58
CA SER A 465 14.17 -8.55 -4.18
C SER A 465 14.29 -7.14 -3.59
N GLY A 466 13.40 -6.76 -2.67
CA GLY A 466 13.26 -5.42 -2.10
C GLY A 466 12.46 -5.43 -0.80
N ASN A 467 12.06 -4.25 -0.32
CA ASN A 467 11.16 -4.13 0.81
C ASN A 467 9.76 -4.65 0.41
N ASP A 468 9.03 -5.23 1.36
CA ASP A 468 7.67 -5.74 1.07
C ASP A 468 6.63 -4.60 1.02
N ASP A 469 6.97 -3.48 1.66
CA ASP A 469 6.22 -2.23 1.73
C ASP A 469 4.74 -2.42 2.06
N CYS A 470 4.54 -3.01 3.24
CA CYS A 470 3.24 -3.23 3.84
C CYS A 470 2.30 -4.06 2.95
N GLY A 471 2.84 -5.06 2.26
CA GLY A 471 2.10 -5.97 1.38
C GLY A 471 2.13 -5.58 -0.09
N GLN A 472 2.69 -4.44 -0.49
CA GLN A 472 2.67 -3.97 -1.88
C GLN A 472 3.39 -4.94 -2.86
N MET A 473 4.60 -5.39 -2.54
CA MET A 473 5.31 -6.41 -3.34
C MET A 473 4.54 -7.74 -3.35
N SER A 474 4.06 -8.16 -2.18
CA SER A 474 3.25 -9.36 -2.04
C SER A 474 1.97 -9.32 -2.88
N ALA A 475 1.27 -8.19 -2.93
CA ALA A 475 0.08 -7.99 -3.74
C ALA A 475 0.39 -8.01 -5.24
N TRP A 476 1.53 -7.46 -5.66
CA TRP A 476 2.00 -7.59 -7.03
C TRP A 476 2.19 -9.06 -7.41
N TYR A 477 2.83 -9.86 -6.54
CA TYR A 477 3.00 -11.30 -6.77
C TYR A 477 1.66 -12.00 -6.91
N ILE A 478 0.70 -11.74 -6.00
CA ILE A 478 -0.61 -12.37 -6.00
C ILE A 478 -1.36 -12.07 -7.30
N PHE A 479 -1.52 -10.81 -7.68
CA PHE A 479 -2.18 -10.41 -8.92
C PHE A 479 -1.51 -11.06 -10.15
N SER A 480 -0.19 -10.96 -10.23
CA SER A 480 0.60 -11.52 -11.32
C SER A 480 0.46 -13.04 -11.43
N ALA A 481 0.48 -13.75 -10.29
CA ALA A 481 0.30 -15.21 -10.24
C ALA A 481 -1.13 -15.64 -10.61
N LEU A 482 -2.14 -14.81 -10.31
CA LEU A 482 -3.53 -14.99 -10.77
C LEU A 482 -3.68 -14.71 -12.28
N GLY A 483 -2.73 -13.99 -12.88
CA GLY A 483 -2.67 -13.70 -14.31
C GLY A 483 -3.28 -12.37 -14.73
N PHE A 484 -3.48 -11.41 -13.82
CA PHE A 484 -3.97 -10.07 -14.16
C PHE A 484 -3.56 -9.02 -13.11
N TYR A 485 -3.45 -7.74 -13.50
CA TYR A 485 -2.94 -6.67 -12.62
C TYR A 485 -3.67 -5.33 -12.80
N PRO A 486 -3.97 -4.58 -11.72
CA PRO A 486 -4.58 -3.25 -11.79
C PRO A 486 -3.53 -2.17 -12.11
N VAL A 487 -3.23 -1.95 -13.39
CA VAL A 487 -2.25 -0.92 -13.82
C VAL A 487 -2.63 0.49 -13.38
N THR A 488 -3.94 0.77 -13.31
CA THR A 488 -4.47 2.11 -13.01
C THR A 488 -5.55 2.01 -11.95
N PRO A 489 -5.21 1.92 -10.65
CA PRO A 489 -6.19 2.10 -9.58
C PRO A 489 -6.91 3.45 -9.75
N GLY A 490 -8.22 3.48 -9.51
CA GLY A 490 -9.10 4.57 -9.93
C GLY A 490 -9.77 4.34 -11.29
N SER A 491 -9.41 3.26 -11.99
CA SER A 491 -10.14 2.71 -13.13
C SER A 491 -10.74 1.35 -12.80
N THR A 492 -11.59 0.83 -13.68
CA THR A 492 -12.14 -0.53 -13.54
C THR A 492 -11.36 -1.60 -14.31
N LEU A 493 -10.21 -1.28 -14.93
CA LEU A 493 -9.49 -2.18 -15.82
C LEU A 493 -8.39 -2.98 -15.10
N TYR A 494 -8.20 -4.22 -15.52
CA TYR A 494 -7.07 -5.08 -15.16
C TYR A 494 -6.41 -5.59 -16.43
N ALA A 495 -5.10 -5.41 -16.54
CA ALA A 495 -4.27 -5.91 -17.64
C ALA A 495 -3.98 -7.41 -17.45
N ILE A 496 -3.99 -8.20 -18.53
CA ILE A 496 -3.81 -9.65 -18.48
C ILE A 496 -2.32 -10.01 -18.59
N GLY A 497 -1.83 -10.73 -17.58
CA GLY A 497 -0.48 -11.28 -17.56
C GLY A 497 -0.42 -12.74 -18.04
N SER A 498 0.38 -13.55 -17.34
CA SER A 498 0.49 -14.99 -17.57
C SER A 498 0.27 -15.72 -16.24
N PRO A 499 -0.83 -16.47 -16.08
CA PRO A 499 -1.15 -17.13 -14.81
C PRO A 499 -0.09 -18.17 -14.42
N LEU A 500 0.24 -18.21 -13.13
CA LEU A 500 1.23 -19.12 -12.57
C LEU A 500 0.64 -20.49 -12.24
N PHE A 501 -0.63 -20.54 -11.84
CA PHE A 501 -1.33 -21.76 -11.45
C PHE A 501 -2.30 -22.24 -12.54
N GLN A 502 -2.55 -23.56 -12.57
CA GLN A 502 -3.53 -24.15 -13.50
C GLN A 502 -4.95 -23.69 -13.22
N LYS A 503 -5.27 -23.39 -11.95
CA LYS A 503 -6.55 -22.78 -11.58
C LYS A 503 -6.40 -21.96 -10.31
N ALA A 504 -7.10 -20.83 -10.28
CA ALA A 504 -7.26 -20.00 -9.09
C ALA A 504 -8.72 -19.58 -8.94
N THR A 505 -9.24 -19.59 -7.72
CA THR A 505 -10.62 -19.20 -7.40
C THR A 505 -10.61 -18.16 -6.30
N ILE A 506 -11.10 -16.96 -6.60
CA ILE A 506 -11.24 -15.85 -5.66
C ILE A 506 -12.65 -15.88 -5.07
N MET A 507 -12.74 -16.07 -3.76
CA MET A 507 -14.00 -16.12 -3.03
C MET A 507 -14.50 -14.70 -2.73
N LEU A 508 -15.25 -14.15 -3.68
CA LEU A 508 -15.83 -12.81 -3.58
C LEU A 508 -17.08 -12.82 -2.68
N LYS A 509 -16.96 -12.24 -1.49
CA LYS A 509 -18.05 -12.09 -0.52
C LYS A 509 -17.83 -10.82 0.30
N GLY A 510 -18.86 -9.99 0.41
CA GLY A 510 -18.81 -8.69 1.08
C GLY A 510 -18.74 -7.54 0.08
N GLY A 511 -18.97 -6.31 0.57
CA GLY A 511 -18.95 -5.11 -0.27
C GLY A 511 -19.90 -5.21 -1.49
N PRO A 512 -19.43 -4.90 -2.72
CA PRO A 512 -20.25 -4.93 -3.92
C PRO A 512 -20.53 -6.35 -4.47
N TYR A 513 -19.89 -7.40 -3.94
CA TYR A 513 -19.95 -8.74 -4.56
C TYR A 513 -21.15 -9.56 -4.10
N LYS A 514 -21.97 -9.98 -5.07
CA LYS A 514 -23.22 -10.73 -4.82
C LYS A 514 -23.39 -11.98 -5.67
N LYS A 515 -22.48 -12.24 -6.62
CA LYS A 515 -22.71 -13.21 -7.70
C LYS A 515 -21.96 -14.53 -7.55
N GLY A 516 -20.95 -14.59 -6.69
CA GLY A 516 -20.15 -15.80 -6.46
C GLY A 516 -18.67 -15.56 -6.77
N PRO A 517 -17.86 -16.63 -6.78
CA PRO A 517 -16.43 -16.53 -6.95
C PRO A 517 -16.04 -16.14 -8.38
N PHE A 518 -14.91 -15.47 -8.53
CA PHE A 518 -14.25 -15.32 -9.83
C PHE A 518 -13.21 -16.44 -9.99
N THR A 519 -13.21 -17.11 -11.14
CA THR A 519 -12.31 -18.25 -11.39
C THR A 519 -11.45 -18.02 -12.61
N VAL A 520 -10.14 -18.19 -12.45
CA VAL A 520 -9.17 -18.24 -13.56
C VAL A 520 -8.76 -19.70 -13.78
N ILE A 521 -8.84 -20.18 -15.02
CA ILE A 521 -8.42 -21.53 -15.42
C ILE A 521 -7.38 -21.39 -16.54
N ALA A 522 -6.17 -21.88 -16.33
CA ALA A 522 -5.09 -21.88 -17.31
C ALA A 522 -4.86 -23.30 -17.83
N ARG A 523 -5.53 -23.64 -18.93
CA ARG A 523 -5.37 -24.96 -19.57
C ARG A 523 -3.97 -25.08 -20.17
N ASN A 524 -3.34 -26.23 -19.99
CA ASN A 524 -1.97 -26.51 -20.42
C ASN A 524 -0.89 -25.63 -19.77
N GLN A 525 -1.18 -24.94 -18.67
CA GLN A 525 -0.18 -24.15 -17.97
C GLN A 525 0.95 -25.07 -17.48
N SER A 526 2.19 -24.67 -17.79
CA SER A 526 3.41 -25.30 -17.28
C SER A 526 4.55 -24.28 -17.26
N PRO A 527 5.73 -24.61 -16.69
CA PRO A 527 6.91 -23.77 -16.80
C PRO A 527 7.31 -23.42 -18.25
N LYS A 528 6.96 -24.28 -19.23
CA LYS A 528 7.22 -24.02 -20.66
C LYS A 528 6.09 -23.26 -21.35
N ASN A 529 4.85 -23.50 -20.93
CA ASN A 529 3.66 -22.93 -21.58
C ASN A 529 3.23 -21.65 -20.88
N ILE A 530 3.92 -20.55 -21.20
CA ILE A 530 3.68 -19.24 -20.58
C ILE A 530 2.81 -18.31 -21.43
N TYR A 531 2.60 -18.63 -22.72
CA TYR A 531 1.94 -17.73 -23.65
C TYR A 531 0.46 -18.06 -23.84
N VAL A 532 -0.42 -17.06 -23.75
CA VAL A 532 -1.84 -17.19 -24.01
C VAL A 532 -2.07 -17.41 -25.51
N GLN A 533 -2.64 -18.54 -25.87
CA GLN A 533 -3.02 -18.89 -27.24
C GLN A 533 -4.46 -18.43 -27.56
N SER A 534 -5.35 -18.54 -26.58
CA SER A 534 -6.71 -18.01 -26.63
C SER A 534 -7.25 -17.82 -25.21
N ALA A 535 -8.26 -16.96 -25.09
CA ALA A 535 -8.96 -16.72 -23.83
C ALA A 535 -10.47 -16.69 -24.06
N THR A 536 -11.23 -17.11 -23.06
CA THR A 536 -12.68 -16.91 -23.00
C THR A 536 -13.09 -16.37 -21.64
N LEU A 537 -14.10 -15.50 -21.64
CA LEU A 537 -14.74 -14.98 -20.44
C LEU A 537 -16.20 -15.41 -20.46
N ASN A 538 -16.61 -16.24 -19.50
CA ASN A 538 -17.94 -16.89 -19.49
C ASN A 538 -18.29 -17.56 -20.82
N GLY A 539 -17.32 -18.26 -21.41
CA GLY A 539 -17.47 -18.98 -22.68
C GLY A 539 -17.43 -18.11 -23.95
N LYS A 540 -17.43 -16.77 -23.83
CA LYS A 540 -17.29 -15.86 -24.97
C LYS A 540 -15.80 -15.62 -25.28
N PRO A 541 -15.38 -15.58 -26.56
CA PRO A 541 -14.01 -15.24 -26.92
C PRO A 541 -13.58 -13.89 -26.35
N LEU A 542 -12.44 -13.87 -25.67
CA LEU A 542 -11.78 -12.66 -25.19
C LEU A 542 -10.53 -12.39 -26.03
N ASN A 543 -10.62 -11.36 -26.88
CA ASN A 543 -9.56 -11.00 -27.84
C ASN A 543 -8.84 -9.69 -27.48
N GLU A 544 -9.16 -9.10 -26.32
CA GLU A 544 -8.45 -7.97 -25.72
C GLU A 544 -7.65 -8.48 -24.50
N PRO A 545 -6.47 -7.91 -24.21
CA PRO A 545 -5.64 -8.33 -23.08
C PRO A 545 -6.08 -7.65 -21.77
N PHE A 546 -7.39 -7.46 -21.58
CA PHE A 546 -7.95 -6.77 -20.42
C PHE A 546 -9.22 -7.46 -19.93
N ILE A 547 -9.46 -7.37 -18.63
CA ILE A 547 -10.77 -7.64 -18.00
C ILE A 547 -11.20 -6.41 -17.20
N ARG A 548 -12.50 -6.29 -16.95
CA ARG A 548 -13.09 -5.22 -16.15
C ARG A 548 -13.43 -5.73 -14.76
N HIS A 549 -13.49 -4.83 -13.79
CA HIS A 549 -13.90 -5.14 -12.43
C HIS A 549 -15.31 -5.75 -12.39
N ALA A 550 -16.21 -5.31 -13.27
CA ALA A 550 -17.53 -5.90 -13.41
C ALA A 550 -17.48 -7.39 -13.81
N ASP A 551 -16.49 -7.82 -14.59
CA ASP A 551 -16.31 -9.23 -14.96
C ASP A 551 -15.97 -10.06 -13.72
N ILE A 552 -15.09 -9.53 -12.86
CA ILE A 552 -14.72 -10.14 -11.58
C ILE A 552 -15.93 -10.15 -10.64
N ALA A 553 -16.57 -8.99 -10.41
CA ALA A 553 -17.69 -8.82 -9.49
C ALA A 553 -18.92 -9.67 -9.84
N ASN A 554 -19.08 -10.01 -11.12
CA ASN A 554 -20.14 -10.89 -11.60
C ASN A 554 -19.84 -12.40 -11.41
N GLY A 555 -18.72 -12.76 -10.80
CA GLY A 555 -18.35 -14.15 -10.55
C GLY A 555 -18.03 -14.92 -11.83
N SER A 556 -17.38 -14.24 -12.79
CA SER A 556 -17.10 -14.83 -14.09
C SER A 556 -16.03 -15.93 -14.03
N THR A 557 -16.01 -16.79 -15.04
CA THR A 557 -14.92 -17.73 -15.30
C THR A 557 -14.10 -17.25 -16.49
N LEU A 558 -12.82 -16.95 -16.24
CA LEU A 558 -11.81 -16.63 -17.24
C LEU A 558 -10.99 -17.88 -17.55
N ILE A 559 -11.02 -18.35 -18.79
CA ILE A 559 -10.31 -19.56 -19.23
C ILE A 559 -9.27 -19.18 -20.28
N PHE A 560 -8.01 -19.49 -19.99
CA PHE A 560 -6.90 -19.40 -20.91
C PHE A 560 -6.54 -20.78 -21.48
N VAL A 561 -6.09 -20.80 -22.73
CA VAL A 561 -5.34 -21.91 -23.31
C VAL A 561 -3.89 -21.46 -23.47
N MET A 562 -2.97 -22.11 -22.76
CA MET A 562 -1.56 -21.75 -22.74
C MET A 562 -0.74 -22.55 -23.76
N GLY A 563 0.36 -21.98 -24.23
CA GLY A 563 1.30 -22.61 -25.17
C GLY A 563 2.73 -22.11 -25.00
N ALA A 564 3.68 -22.84 -25.59
CA ALA A 564 5.12 -22.58 -25.44
C ALA A 564 5.66 -21.47 -26.34
N GLN A 565 4.90 -21.06 -27.36
CA GLN A 565 5.31 -20.04 -28.33
C GLN A 565 4.34 -18.86 -28.30
N PRO A 566 4.83 -17.62 -28.52
CA PRO A 566 3.98 -16.44 -28.47
C PRO A 566 2.92 -16.47 -29.58
N ASN A 567 1.64 -16.35 -29.21
CA ASN A 567 0.59 -16.08 -30.19
C ASN A 567 0.52 -14.57 -30.46
N LYS A 568 1.22 -14.13 -31.51
CA LYS A 568 1.25 -12.72 -31.89
C LYS A 568 -0.10 -12.18 -32.35
N LYS A 569 -1.10 -13.03 -32.63
CA LYS A 569 -2.44 -12.60 -33.07
C LYS A 569 -3.43 -12.39 -31.93
N TRP A 570 -3.22 -13.00 -30.77
CA TRP A 570 -4.13 -12.84 -29.62
C TRP A 570 -3.89 -11.49 -28.93
N GLY A 571 -4.95 -10.89 -28.38
CA GLY A 571 -4.88 -9.62 -27.67
C GLY A 571 -4.60 -8.40 -28.56
N GLN A 572 -4.74 -8.53 -29.88
CA GLN A 572 -4.64 -7.40 -30.82
C GLN A 572 -5.98 -6.66 -31.03
N GLY A 573 -7.06 -7.09 -30.37
CA GLY A 573 -8.35 -6.41 -30.46
C GLY A 573 -8.25 -4.95 -30.02
N LYS A 574 -9.01 -4.05 -30.66
CA LYS A 574 -9.15 -2.67 -30.17
C LYS A 574 -9.89 -2.71 -28.83
N ALA A 575 -9.14 -2.71 -27.73
CA ALA A 575 -9.74 -2.45 -26.43
C ALA A 575 -10.36 -1.05 -26.47
N ALA A 576 -11.61 -0.92 -26.03
CA ALA A 576 -12.16 0.37 -25.70
C ALA A 576 -11.48 0.82 -24.40
N LEU A 577 -10.24 1.33 -24.51
CA LEU A 577 -9.50 1.99 -23.43
C LEU A 577 -10.09 3.37 -23.10
N ARG A 578 -11.41 3.52 -23.26
CA ARG A 578 -12.13 4.71 -22.83
C ARG A 578 -12.14 4.63 -21.31
N MET A 579 -11.57 5.65 -20.68
CA MET A 579 -11.81 5.93 -19.28
C MET A 579 -13.29 6.30 -19.16
N GLU A 580 -14.13 5.34 -18.77
CA GLU A 580 -15.53 5.57 -18.41
C GLU A 580 -15.66 6.09 -16.99
#